data_AF-A0A7X4ERE3-F1
#
_entry.id   AF-A0A7X4ERE3-F1
#
_cell.length_a   1.000
_cell.length_b   1.000
_cell.length_c   1.000
_cell.angle_alpha   90.00
_cell.angle_beta   90.00
_cell.angle_gamma   90.00
#
_symmetry.space_group_name_H-M   'P 1'
#
loop_
_entity.id
_entity.type
_entity.pdbx_description
1 polymer ?
#
loop_
_entity_poly.entity_id
_entity_poly.type
_entity_poly.pdbx_seq_one_letter_code
_entity_poly.pdbx_strand_id
1 'polypeptide(L)'
;MSEAIAFDSHRFVKKLTACGFTEKQAEGLADEQIRLLDGNLASKADLERVKGELQTEIQVRTRQVKSDLEVRIQKVNANLETRIESVKADLMKWMLAAVTAQMALIAGVIVGLVRFF
;
A
#
# COMPACT_ATOMS: atom_id res chain seq x y z
N MET A 1 -9.82 27.42 -3.78
CA MET A 1 -10.51 28.43 -2.98
C MET A 1 -11.92 27.91 -2.74
N SER A 2 -12.27 27.53 -1.51
CA SER A 2 -13.65 27.14 -1.19
C SER A 2 -14.45 28.42 -1.06
N GLU A 3 -15.27 28.73 -2.05
CA GLU A 3 -16.28 29.76 -1.93
C GLU A 3 -17.25 29.27 -0.84
N ALA A 4 -17.24 29.95 0.31
CA ALA A 4 -18.25 29.65 1.33
C ALA A 4 -19.60 30.01 0.69
N ILE A 5 -20.53 29.05 0.66
CA ILE A 5 -21.90 29.34 0.24
C ILE A 5 -22.49 30.24 1.33
N ALA A 6 -22.27 31.55 1.21
CA ALA A 6 -22.84 32.53 2.12
C ALA A 6 -24.33 32.64 1.80
N PHE A 7 -25.17 32.12 2.70
CA PHE A 7 -26.61 32.30 2.58
C PHE A 7 -26.98 33.75 2.94
N ASP A 8 -27.38 34.53 1.93
CA ASP A 8 -27.85 35.90 2.10
C ASP A 8 -29.31 35.89 2.57
N SER A 9 -29.50 35.88 3.88
CA SER A 9 -30.82 35.87 4.52
C SER A 9 -31.66 37.08 4.15
N HIS A 10 -31.05 38.26 4.01
CA HIS A 10 -31.78 39.49 3.70
C HIS A 10 -32.34 39.46 2.27
N ARG A 11 -31.54 39.01 1.30
CA ARG A 11 -32.02 38.83 -0.09
C ARG A 11 -33.05 37.71 -0.20
N PHE A 12 -32.92 36.65 0.59
CA PHE A 12 -33.88 35.56 0.66
C PHE A 12 -35.25 36.05 1.19
N VAL A 13 -35.25 36.77 2.31
CA VAL A 13 -36.46 37.37 2.89
C VAL A 13 -37.13 38.32 1.89
N LYS A 14 -36.37 39.23 1.26
CA LYS A 14 -36.91 40.15 0.24
C LYS A 14 -37.60 39.44 -0.92
N LYS A 15 -37.03 38.32 -1.41
CA LYS A 15 -37.64 37.52 -2.48
C LYS A 15 -38.95 36.90 -2.03
N LEU A 16 -39.00 36.31 -0.84
CA LEU A 16 -40.23 35.70 -0.31
C LEU A 16 -41.33 36.74 -0.10
N THR A 17 -40.99 37.91 0.46
CA THR A 17 -41.96 39.01 0.62
C THR A 17 -42.49 39.50 -0.72
N ALA A 18 -41.63 39.62 -1.75
CA ALA A 18 -42.06 39.97 -3.10
C ALA A 18 -43.00 38.93 -3.75
N CYS A 19 -42.95 37.67 -3.29
CA CYS A 19 -43.86 36.60 -3.70
C CYS A 19 -45.14 36.51 -2.85
N GLY A 20 -45.39 37.48 -1.96
CA GLY A 20 -46.63 37.57 -1.18
C GLY A 20 -46.57 36.90 0.20
N PHE A 21 -45.38 36.46 0.66
CA PHE A 21 -45.20 36.07 2.05
C PHE A 21 -45.19 37.30 2.95
N THR A 22 -45.67 37.14 4.18
CA THR A 22 -45.46 38.18 5.21
C THR A 22 -44.00 38.17 5.66
N GLU A 23 -43.50 39.31 6.14
CA GLU A 23 -42.14 39.45 6.65
C GLU A 23 -41.81 38.40 7.73
N LYS A 24 -42.71 38.20 8.70
CA LYS A 24 -42.56 37.16 9.73
C LYS A 24 -42.45 35.73 9.17
N GLN A 25 -43.20 35.40 8.12
CA GLN A 25 -43.10 34.07 7.49
C GLN A 25 -41.77 33.90 6.76
N ALA A 26 -41.31 34.96 6.07
CA ALA A 26 -40.07 34.94 5.33
C ALA A 26 -38.84 34.86 6.26
N GLU A 27 -38.85 35.60 7.37
CA GLU A 27 -37.83 35.51 8.42
C GLU A 27 -37.78 34.12 9.05
N GLY A 28 -38.93 33.57 9.45
CA GLY A 28 -38.97 32.22 10.03
C GLY A 28 -38.46 31.12 9.09
N LEU A 29 -38.71 31.25 7.78
CA LEU A 29 -38.19 30.32 6.79
C LEU A 29 -36.67 30.49 6.59
N ALA A 30 -36.17 31.72 6.61
CA ALA A 30 -34.74 32.03 6.49
C ALA A 30 -33.95 31.45 7.67
N ASP A 31 -34.46 31.61 8.89
CA ASP A 31 -33.84 31.09 10.11
C ASP A 31 -33.76 29.56 10.10
N GLU A 32 -34.84 28.87 9.71
CA GLU A 32 -34.81 27.41 9.62
C GLU A 32 -33.88 26.94 8.49
N GLN A 33 -33.77 27.69 7.38
CA GLN A 33 -32.83 27.38 6.30
C GLN A 33 -31.38 27.48 6.76
N ILE A 34 -31.03 28.52 7.53
CA ILE A 34 -29.69 28.69 8.13
C ILE A 34 -29.40 27.54 9.09
N ARG A 35 -30.35 27.22 9.97
CA ARG A 35 -30.23 26.13 10.93
C ARG A 35 -29.97 24.79 10.25
N LEU A 36 -30.67 24.51 9.14
CA LEU A 36 -30.46 23.29 8.36
C LEU A 36 -29.11 23.27 7.63
N LEU A 37 -28.61 24.42 7.18
CA LEU A 37 -27.29 24.53 6.55
C LEU A 37 -26.18 24.29 7.57
N ASP A 38 -26.26 24.91 8.75
CA ASP A 38 -25.29 24.73 9.83
C ASP A 38 -25.27 23.30 10.36
N GLY A 39 -26.42 22.61 10.38
CA GLY A 39 -26.53 21.24 10.87
C GLY A 39 -26.08 20.14 9.89
N ASN A 40 -26.10 20.41 8.58
CA ASN A 40 -25.84 19.38 7.55
C ASN A 40 -24.52 19.56 6.79
N LEU A 41 -23.84 20.71 6.93
CA LEU A 41 -22.58 20.97 6.26
C LEU A 41 -21.40 20.63 7.18
N ALA A 42 -20.46 19.85 6.66
CA ALA A 42 -19.19 19.63 7.34
C ALA A 42 -18.44 20.97 7.48
N SER A 43 -17.99 21.27 8.69
CA SER A 43 -17.24 22.50 8.95
C SER A 43 -15.82 22.40 8.39
N LYS A 44 -15.12 23.53 8.27
CA LYS A 44 -13.69 23.54 7.94
C LYS A 44 -12.86 22.77 8.97
N ALA A 45 -13.27 22.79 10.24
CA ALA A 45 -12.60 22.05 11.30
C ALA A 45 -12.76 20.53 11.11
N ASP A 46 -13.94 20.08 10.68
CA ASP A 46 -14.17 18.66 10.35
C ASP A 46 -13.27 18.20 9.19
N LEU A 47 -13.14 19.03 8.15
CA LEU A 47 -12.27 18.74 7.02
C LEU A 47 -10.79 18.69 7.42
N GLU A 48 -10.31 19.65 8.22
CA GLU A 48 -8.92 19.63 8.69
C GLU A 48 -8.65 18.44 9.64
N ARG A 49 -9.64 18.05 10.45
CA ARG A 49 -9.56 16.83 11.28
C ARG A 49 -9.43 15.57 10.41
N VAL A 50 -10.34 15.38 9.45
CA VAL A 50 -10.30 14.23 8.54
C VAL A 50 -9.00 14.21 7.72
N LYS A 51 -8.53 15.37 7.27
CA LYS A 51 -7.24 15.50 6.58
C LYS A 51 -6.07 15.09 7.47
N GLY A 52 -6.06 15.50 8.74
CA GLY A 52 -5.02 15.09 9.71
C GLY A 52 -5.05 13.59 10.02
N GLU A 53 -6.25 13.01 10.17
CA GLU A 53 -6.46 11.56 10.33
C GLU A 53 -5.93 10.80 9.11
N LEU A 54 -6.30 11.23 7.90
CA LEU A 54 -5.83 10.62 6.64
C LEU A 54 -4.32 10.74 6.48
N GLN A 55 -3.71 11.89 6.80
CA GLN A 55 -2.26 12.06 6.75
C GLN A 55 -1.55 11.09 7.69
N THR A 56 -2.08 10.92 8.90
CA THR A 56 -1.53 9.98 9.88
C THR A 56 -1.67 8.54 9.41
N GLU A 57 -2.86 8.15 8.92
CA GLU A 57 -3.10 6.80 8.40
C GLU A 57 -2.18 6.47 7.22
N ILE A 58 -2.02 7.40 6.28
CA ILE A 58 -1.10 7.25 5.14
C ILE A 58 0.34 7.06 5.62
N GLN A 59 0.80 7.85 6.59
CA GLN A 59 2.15 7.70 7.15
C GLN A 59 2.34 6.33 7.82
N VAL A 60 1.36 5.87 8.60
CA VAL A 60 1.39 4.56 9.26
C VAL A 60 1.44 3.44 8.23
N ARG A 61 0.52 3.45 7.25
CA ARG A 61 0.48 2.44 6.17
C ARG A 61 1.77 2.43 5.34
N THR A 62 2.33 3.61 5.06
CA THR A 62 3.61 3.72 4.33
C THR A 62 4.75 3.06 5.10
N ARG A 63 4.85 3.32 6.41
CA ARG A 63 5.86 2.67 7.28
C ARG A 63 5.67 1.17 7.34
N GLN A 64 4.43 0.70 7.46
CA GLN A 64 4.10 -0.72 7.51
C GLN A 64 4.49 -1.43 6.21
N VAL A 65 4.13 -0.87 5.05
CA VAL A 65 4.50 -1.42 3.74
C VAL A 65 6.02 -1.46 3.57
N LYS A 66 6.73 -0.40 3.99
CA LYS A 66 8.19 -0.37 3.92
C LYS A 66 8.82 -1.48 4.79
N SER A 67 8.35 -1.64 6.02
CA SER A 67 8.84 -2.67 6.93
C SER A 67 8.56 -4.08 6.41
N ASP A 68 7.36 -4.34 5.88
CA ASP A 68 7.01 -5.64 5.29
C ASP A 68 7.90 -5.95 4.07
N LEU A 69 8.16 -4.95 3.23
CA LEU A 69 9.07 -5.11 2.09
C LEU A 69 10.51 -5.42 2.54
N GLU A 70 11.03 -4.75 3.57
CA GLU A 70 12.36 -5.04 4.12
C GLU A 70 12.45 -6.48 4.64
N VAL A 71 11.45 -6.96 5.36
CA VAL A 71 11.38 -8.36 5.85
C VAL A 71 11.31 -9.34 4.68
N ARG A 72 10.51 -9.06 3.65
CA ARG A 72 10.39 -9.91 2.46
C ARG A 72 11.69 -9.97 1.67
N ILE A 73 12.41 -8.85 1.54
CA ILE A 73 13.73 -8.79 0.91
C ILE A 73 14.72 -9.66 1.68
N GLN A 74 14.78 -9.52 3.01
CA GLN A 74 15.65 -10.35 3.85
C GLN A 74 15.33 -11.84 3.69
N LYS A 75 14.05 -12.22 3.68
CA LYS A 75 13.62 -13.60 3.48
C LYS A 75 14.01 -14.14 2.10
N VAL A 76 13.87 -13.34 1.05
CA VAL A 76 14.29 -13.73 -0.31
C VAL A 76 15.80 -13.91 -0.36
N ASN A 77 16.58 -13.00 0.22
CA ASN A 77 18.05 -13.09 0.25
C ASN A 77 18.52 -14.34 1.00
N ALA A 78 18.00 -14.59 2.20
CA ALA A 78 18.34 -15.79 2.97
C ALA A 78 17.99 -17.08 2.22
N ASN A 79 16.80 -17.13 1.59
CA ASN A 79 16.40 -18.29 0.79
C ASN A 79 17.30 -18.49 -0.45
N LEU A 80 17.73 -17.40 -1.10
CA LEU A 80 18.67 -17.48 -2.22
C LEU A 80 20.04 -17.98 -1.76
N GLU A 81 20.55 -17.51 -0.63
CA GLU A 81 21.81 -17.97 -0.04
C GLU A 81 21.76 -19.47 0.26
N THR A 82 20.72 -19.95 0.93
CA THR A 82 20.51 -21.40 1.17
C THR A 82 20.44 -22.21 -0.12
N ARG A 83 19.76 -21.70 -1.15
CA ARG A 83 19.69 -22.40 -2.45
C ARG A 83 21.03 -22.43 -3.16
N ILE A 84 21.82 -21.37 -3.07
CA ILE A 84 23.18 -21.32 -3.62
C ILE A 84 24.07 -22.35 -2.91
N GLU A 85 24.00 -22.42 -1.59
CA GLU A 85 24.75 -23.42 -0.81
C GLU A 85 24.34 -24.85 -1.17
N SER A 86 23.03 -25.11 -1.29
CA SER A 86 22.51 -26.42 -1.72
C SER A 86 23.03 -26.80 -3.10
N VAL A 87 22.94 -25.90 -4.09
CA VAL A 87 23.44 -26.15 -5.46
C VAL A 87 24.95 -26.39 -5.45
N LYS A 88 25.72 -25.62 -4.67
CA LYS A 88 27.16 -25.81 -4.52
C LYS A 88 27.48 -27.19 -3.92
N ALA A 89 26.74 -27.62 -2.90
CA ALA A 89 26.90 -28.94 -2.29
C ALA A 89 26.58 -30.06 -3.27
N ASP A 90 25.48 -29.94 -4.02
CA ASP A 90 25.09 -30.91 -5.05
C ASP A 90 26.15 -30.99 -6.16
N LEU A 91 26.65 -29.85 -6.63
CA LEU A 91 27.73 -29.82 -7.62
C LEU A 91 29.00 -30.52 -7.11
N MET A 92 29.43 -30.26 -5.87
CA MET A 92 30.59 -30.95 -5.27
C MET A 92 30.37 -32.46 -5.18
N LYS A 93 29.17 -32.90 -4.78
CA LYS A 93 28.81 -34.32 -4.71
C LYS A 93 28.91 -34.98 -6.09
N TRP A 94 28.36 -34.37 -7.12
CA TRP A 94 28.40 -34.90 -8.49
C TRP A 94 29.80 -34.86 -9.10
N MET A 95 30.59 -33.82 -8.83
CA MET A 95 31.99 -33.76 -9.25
C MET A 95 32.82 -34.90 -8.62
N LEU A 96 32.64 -35.18 -7.34
CA LEU A 96 33.33 -36.28 -6.67
C LEU A 96 32.93 -37.65 -7.27
N ALA A 97 31.63 -37.84 -7.54
CA ALA A 97 31.13 -39.05 -8.20
C ALA A 97 31.70 -39.20 -9.63
N ALA A 98 31.78 -38.12 -10.40
CA ALA A 98 32.35 -38.13 -11.74
C ALA A 98 33.85 -38.46 -11.73
N VAL A 99 34.63 -37.83 -10.84
CA VAL A 99 36.07 -38.08 -10.71
C VAL A 99 36.35 -39.52 -10.28
N THR A 100 35.60 -40.05 -9.31
CA THR A 100 35.75 -41.45 -8.88
C THR A 100 35.39 -42.44 -9.98
N ALA A 101 34.33 -42.18 -10.75
CA ALA A 101 33.98 -42.98 -11.92
C ALA A 101 35.08 -42.95 -12.99
N GLN A 102 35.66 -41.78 -13.29
CA GLN A 102 36.76 -41.64 -14.24
C GLN A 102 38.02 -42.42 -13.78
N MET A 103 38.36 -42.35 -12.50
CA MET A 103 39.51 -43.10 -11.95
C MET A 103 39.30 -44.62 -12.07
N ALA A 104 38.09 -45.11 -11.82
CA ALA A 104 37.75 -46.53 -12.00
C ALA A 104 37.85 -46.96 -13.47
N LEU A 105 37.38 -46.12 -14.41
CA LEU A 105 37.50 -46.36 -15.84
C LEU A 105 38.97 -46.44 -16.27
N ILE A 106 39.82 -45.49 -15.85
CA ILE A 106 41.25 -45.46 -16.17
C ILE A 106 41.94 -46.73 -15.63
N ALA A 107 41.68 -47.10 -14.37
CA ALA A 107 42.24 -48.31 -13.78
C ALA A 107 41.82 -49.58 -14.56
N GLY A 108 40.55 -49.66 -14.97
CA GLY A 108 40.04 -50.76 -15.80
C GLY A 108 40.76 -50.87 -17.14
N VAL A 109 41.00 -49.74 -17.83
CA VAL A 109 41.75 -49.70 -19.09
C VAL A 109 43.19 -50.20 -18.90
N ILE A 110 43.88 -49.75 -17.85
CA ILE A 110 45.26 -50.18 -17.56
C ILE A 110 45.33 -51.69 -17.31
N VAL A 111 44.44 -52.23 -16.47
CA VAL A 111 44.40 -53.67 -16.18
C VAL A 111 44.09 -54.48 -17.44
N GLY A 112 43.16 -54.00 -18.28
CA GLY A 112 42.83 -54.63 -19.56
C GLY A 112 44.03 -54.69 -20.52
N LEU A 113 44.79 -53.61 -20.63
CA LEU A 113 46.00 -53.57 -21.44
C LEU A 113 47.07 -54.54 -20.94
N VAL A 114 47.35 -54.55 -19.63
CA VAL A 114 48.37 -55.46 -19.04
C VAL A 114 48.02 -56.94 -19.25
N ARG A 115 46.73 -57.30 -19.34
CA ARG A 115 46.30 -58.68 -19.58
C ARG A 115 46.43 -59.13 -21.04
N PHE A 116 46.56 -58.19 -21.96
CA PHE A 116 46.61 -58.46 -23.41
C PHE A 116 48.05 -58.52 -23.95
N PHE A 117 49.00 -57.86 -23.28
CA PHE A 117 50.44 -57.98 -23.53
C PHE A 117 51.05 -59.15 -22.76
#